data_AF-A0A7S4AQU7-F1
#
_entry.id   AF-A0A7S4AQU7-F1
#
_cell.length_a   1.000
_cell.length_b   1.000
_cell.length_c   1.000
_cell.angle_alpha   90.00
_cell.angle_beta   90.00
_cell.angle_gamma   90.00
#
_symmetry.space_group_name_H-M   'P 1'
#
loop_
_entity.id
_entity.type
_entity.pdbx_description
1 polymer ?
#
loop_
_entity_poly.entity_id
_entity_poly.type
_entity_poly.pdbx_seq_one_letter_code
_entity_poly.pdbx_strand_id
1 'polypeptide(L)'
;DDHRANANANTNTNRHPQKRIVRRISVLKGELIASGNGEQRHVVFIPPGVIGNDHAIHGVLLDSSARVAPRGYTILHLTTTVTVTVTNASVDTPRPDATTADNDDDDDDDDDDD
;
A
#
# COMPACT_ATOMS: atom_id res chain seq x y z
N ASP A 1 35.47 -15.87 40.83
CA ASP A 1 34.67 -14.71 40.39
C ASP A 1 34.88 -14.46 38.93
N ASP A 2 33.87 -14.78 38.12
CA ASP A 2 33.41 -13.94 37.01
C ASP A 2 32.21 -14.63 36.33
N HIS A 3 31.04 -14.39 36.92
CA HIS A 3 29.75 -14.67 36.32
C HIS A 3 29.52 -13.67 35.17
N ARG A 4 29.80 -14.07 33.92
CA ARG A 4 29.38 -13.28 32.76
C ARG A 4 27.88 -13.45 32.51
N ALA A 5 27.17 -12.34 32.66
CA ALA A 5 25.73 -12.22 32.58
C ALA A 5 25.18 -12.48 31.17
N ASN A 6 24.06 -13.20 31.21
CA ASN A 6 23.00 -13.42 30.24
C ASN A 6 22.61 -12.17 29.41
N ALA A 7 22.87 -12.19 28.10
CA ALA A 7 22.26 -11.26 27.14
C ALA A 7 21.09 -11.95 26.43
N ASN A 8 19.97 -12.13 27.16
CA ASN A 8 18.71 -12.54 26.55
C ASN A 8 18.14 -11.32 25.81
N ALA A 9 18.51 -11.16 24.54
CA ALA A 9 17.99 -10.13 23.65
C ALA A 9 16.50 -10.40 23.41
N ASN A 10 15.65 -9.91 24.30
CA ASN A 10 14.20 -9.91 24.15
C ASN A 10 13.83 -8.90 23.05
N THR A 11 13.94 -9.29 21.79
CA THR A 11 13.48 -8.50 20.65
C THR A 11 11.96 -8.48 20.65
N ASN A 12 11.38 -7.62 21.48
CA ASN A 12 9.95 -7.32 21.51
C ASN A 12 9.58 -6.62 20.19
N THR A 13 9.38 -7.39 19.13
CA THR A 13 8.85 -6.85 17.87
C THR A 13 7.40 -6.46 18.11
N ASN A 14 7.15 -5.17 18.34
CA ASN A 14 5.80 -4.60 18.45
C ASN A 14 5.08 -4.72 17.10
N ARG A 15 4.42 -5.87 16.90
CA ARG A 15 3.57 -6.14 15.74
C ARG A 15 2.21 -5.51 15.99
N HIS A 16 2.04 -4.28 15.53
CA HIS A 16 0.72 -3.64 15.60
C HIS A 16 -0.10 -4.02 14.36
N PRO A 17 -1.30 -4.59 14.53
CA PRO A 17 -2.21 -4.83 13.41
C PRO A 17 -2.67 -3.49 12.84
N GLN A 18 -2.36 -3.23 11.57
CA GLN A 18 -2.79 -2.04 10.85
C GLN A 18 -3.94 -2.39 9.91
N LYS A 19 -5.04 -1.62 9.95
CA LYS A 19 -6.12 -1.74 8.96
C LYS A 19 -5.77 -0.95 7.71
N ARG A 20 -5.97 -1.55 6.54
CA ARG A 20 -5.78 -0.91 5.22
C ARG A 20 -7.00 -1.15 4.35
N ILE A 21 -7.27 -0.21 3.46
CA ILE A 21 -8.30 -0.37 2.43
C ILE A 21 -7.63 -0.83 1.14
N VAL A 22 -8.08 -1.94 0.59
CA VAL A 22 -7.63 -2.47 -0.70
C VAL A 22 -8.73 -2.25 -1.73
N ARG A 23 -8.33 -1.85 -2.93
CA ARG A 23 -9.21 -1.61 -4.06
C ARG A 23 -8.76 -2.44 -5.26
N ARG A 24 -9.71 -3.05 -5.96
CA ARG A 24 -9.49 -3.70 -7.25
C ARG A 24 -10.38 -3.05 -8.29
N ILE A 25 -9.78 -2.44 -9.30
CA ILE A 25 -10.48 -1.81 -10.42
C ILE A 25 -10.21 -2.68 -11.65
N SER A 26 -11.27 -3.16 -12.29
CA SER A 26 -11.21 -4.02 -13.47
C SER A 26 -12.02 -3.40 -14.61
N VAL A 27 -11.52 -3.52 -15.84
CA VAL A 27 -12.24 -3.16 -17.06
C VAL A 27 -12.70 -4.45 -17.73
N LEU A 28 -14.00 -4.61 -17.88
CA LEU A 28 -14.65 -5.81 -18.40
C LEU A 28 -15.31 -5.48 -19.74
N LYS A 29 -15.28 -6.44 -20.67
CA LYS A 29 -15.97 -6.29 -21.97
C LYS A 29 -17.42 -6.76 -21.84
N GLY A 30 -18.35 -5.92 -22.28
CA GLY A 30 -19.79 -6.14 -22.22
C GLY A 30 -20.38 -5.88 -20.83
N GLU A 31 -21.68 -6.19 -20.71
CA GLU A 31 -22.44 -6.05 -19.47
C GLU A 31 -22.22 -7.27 -18.56
N LEU A 32 -22.09 -7.03 -17.26
CA LEU A 32 -21.97 -8.11 -16.27
C LEU A 32 -23.34 -8.56 -15.72
N ILE A 33 -24.30 -7.66 -15.70
CA ILE A 33 -25.67 -7.87 -15.23
C ILE A 33 -26.55 -7.33 -16.34
N ALA A 34 -27.34 -8.20 -16.96
CA ALA A 34 -28.24 -7.79 -18.03
C ALA A 34 -29.28 -6.82 -17.47
N SER A 35 -29.33 -5.62 -18.03
CA SER A 35 -30.35 -4.63 -17.71
C SER A 35 -31.30 -4.44 -18.89
N GLY A 36 -32.60 -4.34 -18.62
CA GLY A 36 -33.61 -4.14 -19.68
C GLY A 36 -33.45 -2.83 -20.45
N ASN A 37 -32.71 -1.86 -19.90
CA ASN A 37 -32.39 -0.59 -20.56
C ASN A 37 -30.95 -0.52 -21.11
N GLY A 38 -30.14 -1.58 -20.97
CA GLY A 38 -28.74 -1.61 -21.41
C GLY A 38 -27.80 -0.69 -20.63
N GLU A 39 -28.22 -0.19 -19.46
CA GLU A 39 -27.39 0.62 -18.57
C GLU A 39 -26.97 -0.17 -17.33
N GLN A 40 -25.69 -0.08 -16.97
CA GLN A 40 -25.13 -0.77 -15.81
C GLN A 40 -24.67 0.20 -14.72
N ARG A 41 -25.44 0.30 -13.64
CA ARG A 41 -25.16 1.11 -12.45
C ARG A 41 -25.56 0.37 -11.17
N HIS A 42 -24.80 -0.66 -10.82
CA HIS A 42 -25.14 -1.53 -9.69
C HIS A 42 -24.14 -1.39 -8.55
N VAL A 43 -24.64 -1.55 -7.34
CA VAL A 43 -23.83 -1.77 -6.15
C VAL A 43 -23.79 -3.27 -5.88
N VAL A 44 -22.60 -3.80 -5.63
CA VAL A 44 -22.38 -5.18 -5.20
C VAL A 44 -21.99 -5.17 -3.74
N PHE A 45 -22.54 -6.12 -2.99
CA PHE A 45 -22.17 -6.35 -1.60
C PHE A 45 -21.88 -7.83 -1.42
N ILE A 46 -20.65 -8.17 -1.05
CA ILE A 46 -20.25 -9.52 -0.69
C ILE A 46 -20.03 -9.55 0.82
N PRO A 47 -20.91 -10.22 1.58
CA PRO A 47 -20.75 -10.36 3.03
C PRO A 47 -19.43 -11.04 3.42
N PRO A 48 -18.97 -10.87 4.66
CA PRO A 48 -17.86 -11.65 5.20
C PRO A 48 -18.13 -13.17 5.11
N GLY A 49 -17.07 -13.95 4.89
CA GLY A 49 -17.09 -15.41 4.88
C GLY A 49 -17.64 -16.07 3.62
N VAL A 50 -18.14 -15.31 2.64
CA VAL A 50 -18.73 -15.89 1.42
C VAL A 50 -17.67 -16.44 0.46
N ILE A 51 -16.53 -15.75 0.31
CA ILE A 51 -15.43 -16.16 -0.58
C ILE A 51 -14.08 -16.20 0.14
N GLY A 52 -14.08 -16.52 1.43
CA GLY A 52 -12.86 -16.49 2.26
C GLY A 52 -12.40 -15.07 2.62
N ASN A 53 -13.30 -14.09 2.58
CA ASN A 53 -13.06 -12.71 2.96
C ASN A 53 -13.44 -12.45 4.42
N ASP A 54 -12.53 -11.92 5.24
CA ASP A 54 -12.79 -11.60 6.64
C ASP A 54 -13.66 -10.34 6.82
N HIS A 55 -13.64 -9.45 5.84
CA HIS A 55 -14.38 -8.20 5.82
C HIS A 55 -15.31 -8.15 4.59
N ALA A 56 -16.39 -7.38 4.69
CA ALA A 56 -17.30 -7.18 3.56
C ALA A 56 -16.53 -6.58 2.37
N ILE A 57 -16.90 -7.00 1.16
CA ILE A 57 -16.41 -6.40 -0.09
C ILE A 57 -17.55 -5.60 -0.69
N HIS A 58 -17.31 -4.32 -0.87
CA HIS A 58 -18.23 -3.40 -1.53
C HIS A 58 -17.80 -3.24 -2.97
N GLY A 59 -18.75 -3.19 -3.89
CA GLY A 59 -18.48 -3.05 -5.30
C GLY A 59 -19.40 -2.04 -5.97
N VAL A 60 -18.90 -1.41 -7.03
CA VAL A 60 -19.74 -0.69 -8.00
C VAL A 60 -19.44 -1.18 -9.41
N LEU A 61 -20.49 -1.36 -10.20
CA LEU A 61 -20.40 -1.62 -11.64
C LEU A 61 -20.94 -0.40 -12.37
N LEU A 62 -20.12 0.15 -13.26
CA LEU A 62 -20.43 1.35 -14.02
C LEU A 62 -19.98 1.15 -15.47
N ASP A 63 -20.80 1.54 -16.43
CA ASP A 63 -20.50 1.43 -17.85
C ASP A 63 -20.37 2.80 -18.53
N SER A 64 -20.43 2.80 -19.86
CA SER A 64 -20.40 4.02 -20.66
C SER A 64 -21.58 4.97 -20.43
N SER A 65 -22.72 4.50 -19.90
CA SER A 65 -23.87 5.36 -19.56
C SER A 65 -23.52 6.36 -18.46
N ALA A 66 -22.59 6.00 -17.56
CA ALA A 66 -22.07 6.85 -16.50
C ALA A 66 -20.87 7.70 -16.96
N ARG A 67 -20.46 7.59 -18.24
CA ARG A 67 -19.30 8.29 -18.82
C ARG A 67 -17.96 7.97 -18.16
N VAL A 68 -17.82 6.78 -17.59
CA VAL A 68 -16.58 6.31 -16.94
C VAL A 68 -15.88 5.18 -17.69
N ALA A 69 -16.50 4.64 -18.74
CA ALA A 69 -15.97 3.56 -19.56
C ALA A 69 -16.19 3.82 -21.06
N PRO A 70 -15.35 3.28 -21.95
CA PRO A 70 -15.66 3.20 -23.37
C PRO A 70 -16.95 2.40 -23.64
N ARG A 71 -17.58 2.64 -24.79
CA ARG A 71 -18.78 1.89 -25.20
C ARG A 71 -18.50 0.40 -25.27
N GLY A 72 -19.41 -0.40 -24.73
CA GLY A 72 -19.28 -1.86 -24.69
C GLY A 72 -18.32 -2.38 -23.61
N TYR A 73 -17.93 -1.53 -22.65
CA TYR A 73 -17.13 -1.93 -21.49
C TYR A 73 -17.79 -1.49 -20.18
N THR A 74 -17.50 -2.24 -19.12
CA THR A 74 -17.94 -1.99 -17.75
C THR A 74 -16.74 -1.93 -16.82
N ILE A 75 -16.71 -0.93 -15.94
CA ILE A 75 -15.79 -0.83 -14.81
C ILE A 75 -16.40 -1.57 -13.62
N LEU A 76 -15.66 -2.53 -13.08
CA LEU A 76 -15.92 -3.13 -11.78
C LEU A 76 -14.91 -2.59 -10.77
N HIS A 77 -15.39 -1.86 -9.77
CA HIS A 77 -14.55 -1.35 -8.69
C HIS A 77 -14.95 -2.00 -7.37
N LEU A 78 -14.10 -2.87 -6.85
CA LEU A 78 -14.26 -3.55 -5.56
C LEU A 78 -13.38 -2.89 -4.50
N THR A 79 -13.89 -2.75 -3.28
CA THR A 79 -13.21 -2.19 -2.12
C THR A 79 -13.46 -3.07 -0.90
N THR A 80 -12.41 -3.35 -0.13
CA THR A 80 -12.53 -4.05 1.16
C THR A 80 -11.46 -3.58 2.14
N THR A 81 -11.60 -3.95 3.40
CA THR A 81 -10.57 -3.72 4.43
C THR A 81 -9.75 -4.98 4.60
N VAL A 82 -8.45 -4.84 4.83
CA VAL A 82 -7.54 -5.93 5.20
C VAL A 82 -6.76 -5.54 6.45
N THR A 83 -6.39 -6.53 7.26
CA THR A 83 -5.48 -6.33 8.39
C THR A 83 -4.08 -6.75 7.97
N VAL A 84 -3.12 -5.83 8.07
CA VAL A 84 -1.71 -6.06 7.75
C VAL A 84 -0.88 -5.92 9.02
N THR A 85 -0.03 -6.90 9.30
CA THR A 85 0.94 -6.80 10.38
C THR A 85 2.18 -6.09 9.86
N VAL A 86 2.40 -4.85 10.29
CA VAL A 86 3.64 -4.13 9.96
C VAL A 86 4.68 -4.48 11.03
N THR A 87 5.82 -5.01 10.60
CA THR A 87 7.01 -5.11 11.44
C THR A 87 7.80 -3.83 11.27
N ASN A 88 7.79 -2.97 12.28
CA ASN A 88 8.73 -1.87 12.35
C ASN A 88 10.09 -2.49 12.64
N ALA A 89 10.86 -2.82 11.60
CA ALA A 89 12.28 -3.02 11.78
C ALA A 89 12.82 -1.67 12.28
N SER A 90 13.36 -1.67 13.51
CA SER A 90 14.17 -0.56 14.00
C SER A 90 15.26 -0.33 12.97
N VAL A 91 15.17 0.74 12.19
CA VAL A 91 16.29 1.20 11.37
C VAL A 91 17.29 1.74 12.37
N ASP A 92 18.18 0.87 12.81
CA ASP A 92 19.37 1.23 13.55
C ASP A 92 20.29 1.92 12.55
N THR A 93 19.99 3.19 12.25
CA THR A 93 20.91 4.03 11.47
C THR A 93 22.17 4.15 12.31
N PRO A 94 23.33 3.68 11.82
CA PRO A 94 24.59 3.93 12.51
C PRO A 94 24.74 5.43 12.68
N ARG A 95 24.90 5.87 13.93
CA ARG A 95 25.20 7.26 14.26
C ARG A 95 26.52 7.59 13.53
N PRO A 96 26.58 8.62 12.67
CA PRO A 96 27.86 9.07 12.16
C PRO A 96 28.67 9.55 13.37
N ASP A 97 29.76 8.84 13.65
CA ASP A 97 30.69 9.25 14.69
C ASP A 97 31.17 10.67 14.39
N ALA A 98 30.91 11.57 15.34
CA ALA A 98 31.50 12.89 15.33
C ALA A 98 32.91 12.78 15.93
N THR A 99 33.92 12.73 15.07
CA THR A 99 35.34 13.11 15.29
C THR A 99 36.02 12.88 13.93
N THR A 100 36.70 13.82 13.30
CA THR A 100 37.54 14.91 13.80
C THR A 100 37.49 16.05 12.78
N ALA A 101 37.48 17.28 13.27
CA ALA A 101 37.89 18.41 12.46
C ALA A 101 39.37 18.23 12.12
N ASP A 102 39.69 18.17 10.83
CA ASP A 102 40.98 18.60 10.32
C ASP A 102 40.66 19.49 9.12
N ASN A 103 40.87 20.79 9.34
CA ASN A 103 41.06 21.76 8.27
C ASN A 103 42.40 21.44 7.62
N ASP A 104 42.44 21.43 6.29
CA ASP A 104 43.58 21.81 5.45
C ASP A 104 42.91 22.14 4.10
N ASP A 105 42.64 23.42 3.83
CA ASP A 105 43.55 24.36 3.15
C ASP A 105 43.54 24.13 1.63
N ASP A 106 43.10 25.20 0.95
CA ASP A 106 43.57 25.75 -0.32
C ASP A 106 43.65 24.81 -1.55
N ASP A 107 42.87 25.13 -2.57
CA ASP A 107 43.43 25.84 -3.72
C ASP A 107 42.31 26.32 -4.65
N ASP A 108 42.36 27.61 -4.93
CA ASP A 108 41.76 28.26 -6.08
C ASP A 108 42.11 27.49 -7.35
N ASP A 109 41.17 27.40 -8.30
CA ASP A 109 41.48 27.71 -9.69
C ASP A 109 40.17 27.93 -10.45
N ASP A 110 40.05 29.18 -10.90
CA ASP A 110 39.20 29.63 -11.97
C ASP A 110 39.34 28.70 -13.19
N ASP A 111 38.23 28.41 -13.86
CA ASP A 111 38.22 28.32 -15.32
C ASP A 111 36.77 28.50 -15.79
N ASP A 112 36.51 29.74 -16.22
CA ASP A 112 35.52 30.07 -17.25
C ASP A 112 35.76 29.17 -18.48
N ASP A 113 34.69 28.70 -19.13
CA ASP A 113 34.57 28.71 -20.59
C ASP A 113 33.18 28.22 -21.05
N ASP A 114 32.45 29.18 -21.64
CA ASP A 114 31.38 29.14 -22.65
C ASP A 114 30.12 28.23 -22.53
#